data_AF-A0A7X7NTB3-F1
#
_entry.id   AF-A0A7X7NTB3-F1
#
_cell.length_a   1.000
_cell.length_b   1.000
_cell.length_c   1.000
_cell.angle_alpha   90.00
_cell.angle_beta   90.00
_cell.angle_gamma   90.00
#
_symmetry.space_group_name_H-M   'P 1'
#
loop_
_entity.id
_entity.type
_entity.pdbx_description
1 polymer ?
#
loop_
_entity_poly.entity_id
_entity_poly.type
_entity_poly.pdbx_seq_one_letter_code
_entity_poly.pdbx_strand_id
1 'polypeptide(L)'
;MSENCNQDCAACMEECADRKEQSIDFSEKLHELSHVKKVIGVVSGKGGVGKSLVTSLLAVAMSRKGYRVAIMDADVTGSSIPKMFGMEERAKSNELGLFPVRSRTGIDVMSMNLLLQKDTDPVIWRGPLIAGVVKQFWTDVIWHDIDYMFIDMPPGTGDVPLTVFQSIAV
;
A
#
# COMPACT_ATOMS: atom_id res chain seq x y z
N MET A 1 16.83 -50.69 -18.13
CA MET A 1 16.78 -51.12 -16.72
C MET A 1 17.96 -50.46 -16.05
N SER A 2 17.84 -49.48 -15.17
CA SER A 2 16.83 -49.04 -14.20
C SER A 2 16.38 -47.59 -14.50
N GLU A 3 15.09 -47.27 -14.56
CA GLU A 3 14.13 -47.10 -13.45
C GLU A 3 14.33 -45.82 -12.62
N ASN A 4 13.26 -45.02 -12.59
CA ASN A 4 12.91 -43.93 -11.69
C ASN A 4 13.73 -42.64 -11.73
N CYS A 5 13.46 -41.82 -12.74
CA CYS A 5 13.36 -40.38 -12.49
C CYS A 5 11.95 -40.12 -11.93
N ASN A 6 11.78 -40.28 -10.62
CA ASN A 6 10.65 -39.65 -9.95
C ASN A 6 10.89 -38.15 -10.03
N GLN A 7 9.85 -37.39 -10.39
CA GLN A 7 9.87 -35.94 -10.63
C GLN A 7 10.23 -35.08 -9.39
N ASP A 8 10.98 -35.62 -8.43
CA ASP A 8 11.60 -34.89 -7.33
C ASP A 8 12.92 -34.26 -7.81
N CYS A 9 12.80 -33.05 -8.33
CA CYS A 9 13.92 -32.25 -8.85
C CYS A 9 14.85 -31.68 -7.75
N ALA A 10 14.78 -32.17 -6.51
CA ALA A 10 15.60 -31.66 -5.40
C ALA A 10 17.06 -32.16 -5.41
N ALA A 11 17.38 -33.21 -6.20
CA ALA A 11 18.67 -33.90 -6.13
C ALA A 11 19.47 -33.96 -7.45
N CYS A 12 18.99 -33.36 -8.55
CA CYS A 12 19.68 -33.41 -9.85
C CYS A 12 20.48 -32.13 -10.14
N MET A 13 21.79 -32.28 -10.40
CA MET A 13 22.71 -31.22 -10.83
C MET A 13 22.78 -31.07 -12.36
N GLU A 14 21.69 -31.33 -13.08
CA GLU A 14 21.57 -31.05 -14.52
C GLU A 14 20.53 -29.95 -14.77
N GLU A 15 20.74 -29.17 -15.83
CA GLU A 15 19.82 -28.13 -16.28
C GLU A 15 18.49 -28.75 -16.75
N CYS A 16 17.55 -28.93 -15.82
CA CYS A 16 16.17 -29.24 -16.16
C CYS A 16 15.53 -28.02 -16.85
N ALA A 17 15.21 -28.16 -18.14
CA ALA A 17 14.39 -27.21 -18.90
C ALA A 17 12.99 -26.96 -18.28
N ASP A 18 12.57 -27.83 -17.36
CA ASP A 18 11.32 -27.75 -16.59
C ASP A 18 11.44 -27.04 -15.24
N ARG A 19 12.51 -26.27 -14.99
CA ARG A 19 12.44 -25.19 -13.98
C ARG A 19 11.48 -24.12 -14.48
N LYS A 20 10.17 -24.40 -14.41
CA LYS A 20 9.19 -23.36 -14.21
C LYS A 20 9.54 -22.77 -12.85
N GLU A 21 10.36 -21.73 -12.84
CA GLU A 21 10.26 -20.73 -11.78
C GLU A 21 8.78 -20.36 -11.77
N GLN A 22 8.02 -20.97 -10.86
CA GLN A 22 6.76 -20.40 -10.45
C GLN A 22 7.18 -19.08 -9.83
N SER A 23 7.26 -18.03 -10.65
CA SER A 23 7.30 -16.67 -10.17
C SER A 23 6.00 -16.53 -9.42
N ILE A 24 6.05 -16.75 -8.10
CA ILE A 24 4.89 -16.57 -7.24
C ILE A 24 4.54 -15.11 -7.40
N ASP A 25 3.42 -14.85 -8.08
CA ASP A 25 2.92 -13.51 -8.27
C ASP A 25 2.33 -13.08 -6.93
N PHE A 26 3.09 -12.28 -6.19
CA PHE A 26 2.68 -11.74 -4.90
C PHE A 26 1.77 -10.51 -5.05
N SER A 27 1.45 -10.11 -6.30
CA SER A 27 0.62 -8.94 -6.58
C SER A 27 -0.84 -9.17 -6.21
N GLU A 28 -1.39 -8.17 -5.53
CA GLU A 28 -2.79 -8.15 -5.13
C GLU A 28 -3.57 -7.35 -6.17
N LYS A 29 -4.78 -7.82 -6.50
CA LYS A 29 -5.67 -7.08 -7.39
C LYS A 29 -6.27 -5.89 -6.65
N LEU A 30 -6.29 -4.75 -7.33
CA LEU A 30 -7.02 -3.59 -6.85
C LEU A 30 -8.53 -3.92 -6.83
N HIS A 31 -9.27 -3.32 -5.89
CA HIS A 31 -10.72 -3.47 -5.79
C HIS A 31 -11.42 -3.29 -7.17
N GLU A 32 -12.44 -4.09 -7.47
CA GLU A 32 -13.06 -4.15 -8.82
C GLU A 32 -13.67 -2.82 -9.29
N LEU A 33 -14.17 -2.02 -8.34
CA LEU A 33 -14.74 -0.69 -8.58
C LEU A 33 -13.69 0.44 -8.60
N SER A 34 -12.41 0.10 -8.46
CA SER A 34 -11.32 1.06 -8.40
C SER A 34 -10.58 1.16 -9.72
N HIS A 35 -10.09 2.36 -10.00
CA HIS A 35 -9.23 2.60 -11.15
C HIS A 35 -8.15 3.62 -10.77
N VAL A 36 -6.89 3.20 -10.84
CA VAL A 36 -5.72 4.04 -10.50
C VAL A 36 -4.73 3.98 -11.67
N LYS A 37 -4.44 5.13 -12.28
CA LYS A 37 -3.57 5.18 -13.48
C LYS A 37 -2.09 5.09 -13.16
N LYS A 38 -1.65 5.76 -12.10
CA LYS A 38 -0.25 5.82 -11.65
C LYS A 38 -0.18 5.71 -10.13
N VAL A 39 0.66 4.80 -9.67
CA VAL A 39 1.02 4.64 -8.25
C VAL A 39 2.45 5.14 -8.09
N ILE A 40 2.74 5.83 -6.98
CA ILE A 40 4.06 6.37 -6.67
C ILE A 40 4.34 6.09 -5.19
N GLY A 41 5.27 5.18 -4.92
CA GLY A 41 5.75 4.89 -3.57
C GLY A 41 6.75 5.94 -3.10
N VAL A 42 6.47 6.59 -1.98
CA VAL A 42 7.40 7.53 -1.34
C VAL A 42 8.10 6.81 -0.19
N VAL A 43 9.41 6.57 -0.34
CA VAL A 43 10.23 5.80 0.61
C VAL A 43 11.27 6.68 1.31
N SER A 44 11.70 6.24 2.48
CA SER A 44 12.80 6.88 3.22
C SER A 44 13.61 5.85 4.00
N GLY A 45 14.93 6.03 4.08
CA GLY A 45 15.78 5.11 4.85
C GLY A 45 15.71 5.29 6.38
N LYS A 46 15.21 6.43 6.85
CA LYS A 46 15.12 6.79 8.28
C LYS A 46 13.83 7.53 8.57
N GLY A 47 13.31 7.38 9.79
CA GLY A 47 12.18 8.16 10.29
C GLY A 47 12.56 9.64 10.48
N GLY A 48 11.57 10.53 10.39
CA GLY A 48 11.74 11.96 10.70
C GLY A 48 12.37 12.82 9.61
N VAL A 49 12.66 12.27 8.42
CA VAL A 49 13.24 13.04 7.29
C VAL A 49 12.23 13.91 6.54
N GLY A 50 10.96 13.93 6.96
CA GLY A 50 9.90 14.68 6.29
C GLY A 50 9.24 13.96 5.11
N LYS A 51 9.34 12.63 5.05
CA LYS A 51 8.71 11.80 4.00
C LYS A 51 7.22 12.13 3.80
N SER A 52 6.40 12.04 4.84
CA SER A 52 4.95 12.34 4.78
C SER A 52 4.66 13.79 4.38
N LEU A 53 5.55 14.73 4.75
CA LEU A 53 5.47 16.12 4.32
C LEU A 53 5.65 16.22 2.80
N VAL A 54 6.68 15.57 2.26
CA VAL A 54 6.92 15.50 0.81
C VAL A 54 5.76 14.82 0.09
N THR A 55 5.24 13.70 0.61
CA THR A 55 4.08 13.00 0.07
C THR A 55 2.86 13.93 -0.05
N SER A 56 2.55 14.67 1.02
CA SER A 56 1.43 15.61 1.05
C SER A 56 1.61 16.76 0.05
N LEU A 57 2.83 17.33 -0.03
CA LEU A 57 3.13 18.42 -0.96
C LEU A 57 3.05 17.98 -2.42
N LEU A 58 3.51 16.77 -2.74
CA LEU A 58 3.37 16.18 -4.07
C LEU A 58 1.89 15.99 -4.44
N ALA A 59 1.09 15.45 -3.51
CA ALA A 59 -0.34 15.26 -3.72
C ALA A 59 -1.07 16.59 -3.98
N VAL A 60 -0.78 17.62 -3.18
CA VAL A 60 -1.32 18.98 -3.37
C VAL A 60 -0.86 19.58 -4.69
N ALA A 61 0.40 19.40 -5.08
CA ALA A 61 0.92 19.91 -6.34
C ALA A 61 0.23 19.28 -7.56
N MET A 62 -0.03 17.96 -7.53
CA MET A 62 -0.74 17.26 -8.60
C MET A 62 -2.23 17.60 -8.62
N SER A 63 -2.87 17.72 -7.45
CA SER A 63 -4.26 18.16 -7.35
C SER A 63 -4.46 19.57 -7.91
N ARG A 64 -3.54 20.50 -7.62
CA ARG A 64 -3.56 21.87 -8.19
C ARG A 64 -3.39 21.92 -9.71
N LYS A 65 -2.81 20.87 -10.32
CA LYS A 65 -2.74 20.72 -11.77
C LYS A 65 -4.03 20.15 -12.38
N GLY A 66 -5.05 19.86 -11.57
CA GLY A 66 -6.34 19.35 -12.01
C GLY A 66 -6.45 17.82 -12.06
N TYR A 67 -5.45 17.09 -11.55
CA TYR A 67 -5.51 15.63 -11.48
C TYR A 67 -6.34 15.15 -10.28
N ARG A 68 -6.98 13.99 -10.42
CA ARG A 68 -7.58 13.26 -9.30
C ARG A 68 -6.47 12.52 -8.53
N VAL A 69 -6.31 12.86 -7.27
CA VAL A 69 -5.16 12.41 -6.47
C VAL A 69 -5.63 11.67 -5.24
N ALA A 70 -4.94 10.58 -4.92
CA ALA A 70 -5.09 9.84 -3.68
C ALA A 70 -3.78 9.77 -2.88
N ILE A 71 -3.90 9.66 -1.56
CA ILE A 71 -2.81 9.27 -0.66
C ILE A 71 -3.24 8.01 0.09
N MET A 72 -2.42 6.96 -0.02
CA MET A 72 -2.50 5.77 0.82
C MET A 72 -1.39 5.83 1.86
N ASP A 73 -1.74 6.02 3.12
CA ASP A 73 -0.78 6.12 4.22
C ASP A 73 -0.49 4.75 4.82
N ALA A 74 0.71 4.24 4.54
CA ALA A 74 1.24 2.98 5.05
C ALA A 74 2.14 3.18 6.29
N ASP A 75 2.38 4.42 6.73
CA ASP A 75 3.20 4.75 7.90
C ASP A 75 2.37 4.74 9.17
N VAL A 76 2.03 3.54 9.62
CA VAL A 76 1.13 3.30 10.75
C VAL A 76 1.65 3.85 12.07
N THR A 77 2.96 3.85 12.26
CA THR A 77 3.60 4.26 13.52
C THR A 77 3.74 5.77 13.68
N GLY A 78 3.73 6.51 12.56
CA GLY A 78 3.99 7.95 12.53
C GLY A 78 2.96 8.74 11.73
N SER A 79 1.80 8.14 11.42
CA SER A 79 0.81 8.68 10.49
C SER A 79 0.51 10.15 10.78
N SER A 80 0.95 10.98 9.84
CA SER A 80 0.83 12.44 9.91
C SER A 80 -0.04 12.99 8.78
N ILE A 81 -0.35 12.18 7.76
CA ILE A 81 -1.11 12.63 6.59
C ILE A 81 -2.51 13.16 6.99
N PRO A 82 -3.38 12.42 7.70
CA PRO A 82 -4.69 12.96 8.08
C PRO A 82 -4.60 14.28 8.86
N LYS A 83 -3.64 14.36 9.80
CA LYS A 83 -3.40 15.57 10.60
C LYS A 83 -2.94 16.75 9.75
N MET A 84 -2.06 16.52 8.78
CA MET A 84 -1.60 17.55 7.84
C MET A 84 -2.72 18.13 6.98
N PHE A 85 -3.69 17.30 6.61
CA PHE A 85 -4.89 17.74 5.87
C PHE A 85 -6.01 18.26 6.78
N GLY A 86 -5.81 18.29 8.11
CA GLY A 86 -6.82 18.72 9.08
C GLY A 86 -8.06 17.83 9.07
N MET A 87 -7.87 16.53 8.86
CA MET A 87 -8.95 15.55 8.73
C MET A 87 -9.28 14.95 10.08
N GLU A 88 -10.53 15.14 10.52
CA GLU A 88 -11.09 14.54 11.74
C GLU A 88 -12.18 13.51 11.42
N GLU A 89 -12.64 13.49 10.17
CA GLU A 89 -13.64 12.53 9.70
C GLU A 89 -13.06 11.12 9.64
N ARG A 90 -13.88 10.13 10.02
CA ARG A 90 -13.50 8.72 9.95
C ARG A 90 -13.90 8.12 8.59
N ALA A 91 -13.12 7.15 8.14
CA ALA A 91 -13.45 6.40 6.94
C ALA A 91 -14.77 5.65 7.13
N LYS A 92 -15.58 5.60 6.07
CA LYS A 92 -16.86 4.91 6.04
C LYS A 92 -16.74 3.63 5.22
N SER A 93 -17.56 2.65 5.55
CA SER A 93 -17.70 1.42 4.77
C SER A 93 -19.17 1.14 4.50
N ASN A 94 -19.43 0.37 3.44
CA ASN A 94 -20.73 -0.23 3.16
C ASN A 94 -20.53 -1.67 2.65
N GLU A 95 -21.59 -2.28 2.12
CA GLU A 95 -21.56 -3.64 1.56
C GLU A 95 -20.61 -3.78 0.35
N LEU A 96 -20.26 -2.68 -0.31
CA LEU A 96 -19.39 -2.67 -1.50
C LEU A 96 -17.91 -2.55 -1.12
N GLY A 97 -17.56 -1.95 0.00
CA GLY A 97 -16.17 -1.76 0.41
C GLY A 97 -15.94 -0.56 1.33
N LEU A 98 -14.67 -0.20 1.52
CA LEU A 98 -14.24 0.98 2.27
C LEU A 98 -14.12 2.18 1.33
N PHE A 99 -14.44 3.37 1.84
CA PHE A 99 -14.27 4.62 1.11
C PHE A 99 -13.18 5.48 1.73
N PRO A 100 -12.30 6.09 0.91
CA PRO A 100 -11.34 7.05 1.41
C PRO A 100 -12.06 8.31 1.91
N VAL A 101 -11.42 9.00 2.84
CA VAL A 101 -11.92 10.30 3.32
C VAL A 101 -11.39 11.37 2.39
N ARG A 102 -12.26 12.24 1.90
CA ARG A 102 -11.87 13.32 0.99
C ARG A 102 -11.47 14.56 1.79
N SER A 103 -10.24 15.03 1.59
CA SER A 103 -9.77 16.29 2.17
C SER A 103 -10.52 17.50 1.59
N ARG A 104 -10.42 18.65 2.27
CA ARG A 104 -11.03 19.93 1.81
C ARG A 104 -10.52 20.38 0.44
N THR A 105 -9.33 19.92 0.03
CA THR A 105 -8.73 20.22 -1.28
C THR A 105 -9.06 19.16 -2.35
N GLY A 106 -9.93 18.19 -2.06
CA GLY A 106 -10.38 17.18 -3.03
C GLY A 106 -9.41 16.00 -3.21
N ILE A 107 -8.43 15.83 -2.32
CA ILE A 107 -7.52 14.68 -2.31
C ILE A 107 -8.14 13.58 -1.46
N ASP A 108 -8.22 12.36 -2.01
CA ASP A 108 -8.73 11.19 -1.32
C ASP A 108 -7.63 10.57 -0.45
N VAL A 109 -7.91 10.33 0.84
CA VAL A 109 -6.91 9.84 1.79
C VAL A 109 -7.45 8.60 2.50
N MET A 110 -6.62 7.55 2.55
CA MET A 110 -6.82 6.43 3.45
C MET A 110 -5.60 6.29 4.37
N SER A 111 -5.87 6.12 5.65
CA SER A 111 -4.86 5.97 6.69
C SER A 111 -5.45 5.21 7.86
N MET A 112 -4.58 4.52 8.61
CA MET A 112 -4.96 3.83 9.85
C MET A 112 -5.58 4.77 10.89
N ASN A 113 -5.08 6.01 10.99
CA ASN A 113 -5.64 7.01 11.89
C ASN A 113 -7.09 7.36 11.55
N LEU A 114 -7.56 7.14 10.32
CA LEU A 114 -8.96 7.39 9.94
C LEU A 114 -9.91 6.24 10.33
N LEU A 115 -9.37 5.08 10.77
CA LEU A 115 -10.12 3.89 11.16
C LEU A 115 -10.19 3.69 12.68
N LEU A 116 -9.18 4.15 13.43
CA LEU A 116 -9.15 4.02 14.88
C LEU A 116 -10.14 4.98 15.55
N GLN A 117 -10.78 4.55 16.64
CA GLN A 117 -11.70 5.42 17.39
C GLN A 117 -10.97 6.52 18.15
N LYS A 118 -9.79 6.21 18.70
CA LYS A 118 -8.87 7.17 19.32
C LYS A 118 -7.45 6.93 18.83
N ASP A 119 -6.79 7.99 18.40
CA ASP A 119 -5.40 7.98 17.94
C ASP A 119 -4.39 7.61 19.06
N THR A 120 -4.84 7.59 20.32
CA THR A 120 -4.03 7.25 21.51
C THR A 120 -4.17 5.80 21.95
N ASP A 121 -5.03 5.01 21.28
CA ASP A 121 -5.22 3.61 21.67
C ASP A 121 -3.92 2.84 21.37
N PRO A 122 -3.28 2.22 22.38
CA PRO A 122 -1.99 1.57 22.18
C PRO A 122 -2.19 0.27 21.39
N VAL A 123 -1.84 0.31 20.10
CA VAL A 123 -1.83 -0.88 19.23
C VAL A 123 -0.39 -1.31 18.99
N ILE A 124 -0.10 -2.60 19.25
CA ILE A 124 1.21 -3.18 18.95
C ILE A 124 1.28 -3.47 17.45
N TRP A 125 1.96 -2.61 16.71
CA TRP A 125 2.17 -2.79 15.28
C TRP A 125 3.32 -3.75 15.03
N ARG A 126 3.01 -4.99 14.63
CA ARG A 126 3.98 -5.93 14.08
C ARG A 126 4.05 -5.79 12.56
N GLY A 127 5.23 -5.95 11.97
CA GLY A 127 5.45 -5.81 10.51
C GLY A 127 4.40 -6.51 9.64
N PRO A 128 4.08 -7.80 9.86
CA PRO A 128 3.06 -8.50 9.08
C PRO A 128 1.65 -7.90 9.18
N LEU A 129 1.29 -7.32 10.33
CA LEU A 129 0.00 -6.63 10.48
C LEU A 129 -0.03 -5.36 9.64
N ILE A 130 1.04 -4.58 9.66
CA ILE A 130 1.14 -3.34 8.87
C ILE A 130 1.04 -3.68 7.38
N ALA A 131 1.82 -4.66 6.91
CA ALA A 131 1.77 -5.08 5.52
C ALA A 131 0.37 -5.59 5.13
N GLY A 132 -0.29 -6.34 6.01
CA GLY A 132 -1.67 -6.79 5.83
C GLY A 132 -2.66 -5.62 5.69
N VAL A 133 -2.54 -4.59 6.53
CA VAL A 133 -3.42 -3.40 6.43
C VAL A 133 -3.20 -2.65 5.13
N VAL A 134 -1.95 -2.49 4.67
CA VAL A 134 -1.67 -1.82 3.39
C VAL A 134 -2.25 -2.62 2.23
N LYS A 135 -2.15 -3.95 2.27
CA LYS A 135 -2.84 -4.81 1.30
C LYS A 135 -4.36 -4.61 1.33
N GLN A 136 -4.96 -4.56 2.52
CA GLN A 136 -6.39 -4.29 2.65
C GLN A 136 -6.78 -2.91 2.10
N PHE A 137 -5.95 -1.88 2.27
CA PHE A 137 -6.19 -0.58 1.65
C PHE A 137 -6.14 -0.64 0.12
N TRP A 138 -5.41 -1.58 -0.45
CA TRP A 138 -5.36 -1.80 -1.88
C TRP A 138 -6.55 -2.64 -2.38
N THR A 139 -6.93 -3.69 -1.66
CA THR A 139 -7.96 -4.65 -2.08
C THR A 139 -9.39 -4.21 -1.74
N ASP A 140 -9.59 -3.49 -0.63
CA ASP A 140 -10.93 -3.28 -0.05
C ASP A 140 -11.40 -1.82 -0.18
N VAL A 141 -10.49 -0.88 -0.45
CA VAL A 141 -10.83 0.54 -0.60
C VAL A 141 -11.18 0.86 -2.05
N ILE A 142 -12.29 1.57 -2.23
CA ILE A 142 -12.80 1.98 -3.52
C ILE A 142 -12.16 3.32 -3.92
N TRP A 143 -11.12 3.24 -4.75
CA TRP A 143 -10.38 4.33 -5.35
C TRP A 143 -10.98 4.71 -6.71
N HIS A 144 -11.93 5.65 -6.70
CA HIS A 144 -12.67 6.01 -7.90
C HIS A 144 -11.88 6.97 -8.81
N ASP A 145 -11.41 6.46 -9.96
CA ASP A 145 -10.78 7.22 -11.04
C ASP A 145 -9.62 8.11 -10.58
N ILE A 146 -8.61 7.52 -9.94
CA ILE A 146 -7.42 8.24 -9.49
C ILE A 146 -6.39 8.33 -10.62
N ASP A 147 -5.92 9.53 -10.92
CA ASP A 147 -4.82 9.74 -11.87
C ASP A 147 -3.46 9.43 -11.21
N TYR A 148 -3.27 9.90 -9.97
CA TYR A 148 -2.04 9.70 -9.21
C TYR A 148 -2.34 9.30 -7.76
N MET A 149 -1.86 8.11 -7.38
CA MET A 149 -1.88 7.65 -6.00
C MET A 149 -0.47 7.71 -5.43
N PHE A 150 -0.31 8.43 -4.31
CA PHE A 150 0.93 8.43 -3.55
C PHE A 150 0.83 7.48 -2.36
N ILE A 151 1.78 6.57 -2.21
CA ILE A 151 1.84 5.67 -1.05
C ILE A 151 2.92 6.19 -0.09
N ASP A 152 2.52 6.60 1.11
CA ASP A 152 3.45 7.04 2.16
C ASP A 152 3.99 5.82 2.92
N MET A 153 5.15 5.32 2.50
CA MET A 153 5.69 4.06 3.02
C MET A 153 6.23 4.23 4.45
N PRO A 154 6.22 3.20 5.31
CA PRO A 154 6.92 3.29 6.60
C PRO A 154 8.44 3.50 6.40
N PRO A 155 9.13 4.09 7.37
CA PRO A 155 10.57 4.35 7.27
C PRO A 155 11.40 3.05 7.30
N GLY A 156 12.56 3.10 6.66
CA GLY A 156 13.53 2.01 6.60
C GLY A 156 13.34 1.12 5.36
N THR A 157 14.12 0.04 5.32
CA THR A 157 14.11 -0.95 4.22
C THR A 157 13.75 -2.35 4.76
N GLY A 158 12.89 -2.39 5.79
CA GLY A 158 12.45 -3.64 6.40
C GLY A 158 11.42 -4.39 5.56
N ASP A 159 10.79 -5.39 6.16
CA ASP A 159 9.87 -6.29 5.46
C ASP A 159 8.61 -5.59 4.93
N VAL A 160 8.17 -4.50 5.57
CA VAL A 160 6.92 -3.83 5.18
C VAL A 160 7.04 -3.14 3.82
N PRO A 161 8.02 -2.24 3.57
CA PRO A 161 8.21 -1.70 2.23
C PRO A 161 8.39 -2.77 1.15
N LEU A 162 9.16 -3.82 1.43
CA LEU A 162 9.38 -4.93 0.50
C LEU A 162 8.07 -5.66 0.16
N THR A 163 7.27 -6.01 1.17
CA THR A 163 5.98 -6.69 0.97
C THR A 163 5.03 -5.83 0.14
N VAL A 164 4.99 -4.53 0.40
CA VAL A 164 4.15 -3.60 -0.38
C VAL A 164 4.61 -3.52 -1.84
N PHE A 165 5.92 -3.47 -2.11
CA PHE A 165 6.44 -3.48 -3.48
C PHE A 165 6.20 -4.80 -4.21
N GLN A 166 6.15 -5.92 -3.50
CA GLN A 166 5.80 -7.22 -4.07
C GLN A 166 4.30 -7.34 -4.35
N SER A 167 3.47 -6.67 -3.55
CA SER A 167 2.02 -6.82 -3.60
C SER A 167 1.26 -5.73 -4.34
N ILE A 168 1.87 -4.57 -4.53
CA ILE A 168 1.26 -3.45 -5.26
C ILE A 168 2.16 -3.12 -6.43
N ALA A 169 1.56 -2.97 -7.61
CA ALA A 169 2.25 -2.46 -8.79
C ALA A 169 2.51 -0.95 -8.59
N VAL A 170 3.61 -0.64 -7.89
CA VAL A 170 4.13 0.72 -7.66
C VAL A 170 5.00 1.18 -8.83
#